data_AF-A0A933HSE9-F1
#
_entry.id   AF-A0A933HSE9-F1
#
_cell.length_a   1.000
_cell.length_b   1.000
_cell.length_c   1.000
_cell.angle_alpha   90.00
_cell.angle_beta   90.00
_cell.angle_gamma   90.00
#
_symmetry.space_group_name_H-M   'P 1'
#
loop_
_entity.id
_entity.type
_entity.pdbx_description
1 polymer ?
#
loop_
_entity_poly.entity_id
_entity_poly.type
_entity_poly.pdbx_seq_one_letter_code
_entity_poly.pdbx_strand_id
1 'polypeptide(L)'
;MARVYRFYRLDDFSDKGLARLFAAFDLLHDYASDGHLIEATDQRPGEIVGWLEDILFTIEETIREIDAHETRGAAWLNPIITTEIQAKEEMES
;
A
#
# COMPACT_ATOMS: atom_id res chain seq x y z
N MET A 1 29.94 3.18 -22.29
CA MET A 1 29.19 3.89 -21.24
C MET A 1 28.90 2.93 -20.11
N ALA A 2 29.33 3.22 -18.89
CA ALA A 2 29.01 2.38 -17.74
C ALA A 2 27.55 2.60 -17.33
N ARG A 3 26.72 1.55 -17.37
CA ARG A 3 25.36 1.59 -16.83
C ARG A 3 25.49 1.68 -15.31
N VAL A 4 25.18 2.84 -14.74
CA VAL A 4 25.17 3.03 -13.28
C VAL A 4 23.97 2.25 -12.75
N TYR A 5 24.22 1.06 -12.20
CA TYR A 5 23.19 0.32 -11.47
C TYR A 5 23.00 1.00 -10.12
N ARG A 6 21.94 1.80 -10.00
CA ARG A 6 21.54 2.39 -8.73
C ARG A 6 20.80 1.32 -7.94
N PHE A 7 21.51 0.64 -7.05
CA PHE A 7 20.92 -0.34 -6.15
C PHE A 7 20.11 0.40 -5.08
N TYR A 8 18.79 0.20 -5.10
CA TYR A 8 17.93 0.63 -4.02
C TYR A 8 17.73 -0.51 -3.03
N ARG A 9 17.47 -0.14 -1.77
CA ARG A 9 17.03 -1.07 -0.74
C ARG A 9 15.58 -1.43 -1.01
N LEU A 10 15.29 -2.73 -1.13
CA LEU A 10 13.92 -3.24 -1.33
C LEU A 10 13.02 -3.01 -0.11
N ASP A 11 13.62 -2.77 1.06
CA ASP A 11 12.95 -2.54 2.34
C ASP A 11 12.91 -1.05 2.76
N ASP A 12 13.19 -0.13 1.83
CA ASP A 12 13.09 1.30 2.09
C ASP A 12 11.64 1.78 1.92
N PHE A 13 10.84 1.57 2.96
CA PHE A 13 9.46 2.08 3.05
C PHE A 13 9.37 3.46 3.71
N SER A 14 10.48 4.22 3.76
CA SER A 14 10.43 5.63 4.16
C SER A 14 9.73 6.48 3.11
N ASP A 15 9.32 7.70 3.45
CA ASP A 15 8.72 8.66 2.52
C ASP A 15 9.53 8.82 1.22
N LYS A 16 10.86 8.85 1.33
CA LYS A 16 11.76 8.95 0.16
C LYS A 16 11.76 7.68 -0.69
N GLY A 17 11.64 6.52 -0.06
CA GLY A 17 11.51 5.24 -0.75
C GLY A 17 10.19 5.15 -1.52
N LEU A 18 9.08 5.44 -0.85
CA LEU A 18 7.74 5.43 -1.44
C LEU A 18 7.59 6.48 -2.56
N ALA A 19 8.14 7.68 -2.38
CA ALA A 19 8.14 8.71 -3.43
C ALA A 19 8.89 8.27 -4.70
N ARG A 20 9.96 7.48 -4.55
CA ARG A 20 10.70 6.92 -5.70
C ARG A 20 9.91 5.81 -6.39
N LEU A 21 9.24 4.95 -5.63
CA LEU A 21 8.37 3.92 -6.19
C LEU A 21 7.23 4.56 -6.98
N PHE A 22 6.57 5.57 -6.41
CA PHE A 22 5.53 6.34 -7.10
C PHE A 22 6.05 6.95 -8.41
N ALA A 23 7.18 7.65 -8.38
CA ALA A 23 7.76 8.25 -9.59
C ALA A 23 8.10 7.21 -10.68
N ALA A 24 8.43 5.98 -10.32
CA ALA A 24 8.66 4.91 -11.28
C ALA A 24 7.36 4.46 -11.98
N PHE A 25 6.26 4.33 -11.22
CA PHE A 25 4.94 4.02 -11.80
C PHE A 25 4.39 5.19 -12.63
N ASP A 26 4.59 6.43 -12.19
CA ASP A 26 4.20 7.64 -12.91
C ASP A 26 4.89 7.70 -14.28
N LEU A 27 6.19 7.44 -14.33
CA LEU A 27 6.93 7.36 -15.59
C LEU A 27 6.44 6.21 -16.49
N LEU A 28 6.16 5.04 -15.91
CA LEU A 28 5.59 3.92 -16.68
C LEU A 28 4.22 4.29 -17.25
N HIS A 29 3.39 5.02 -16.49
CA HIS A 29 2.11 5.53 -16.93
C HIS A 29 2.27 6.50 -18.12
N ASP A 30 3.24 7.42 -18.07
CA ASP A 30 3.52 8.33 -19.19
C ASP A 30 3.79 7.55 -20.48
N TYR A 31 4.74 6.59 -20.44
CA TYR A 31 5.05 5.74 -21.58
C TYR A 31 3.85 4.93 -22.08
N ALA A 32 3.01 4.42 -21.16
CA ALA A 32 1.82 3.67 -21.53
C ALA A 32 0.76 4.56 -22.19
N SER A 33 0.50 5.73 -21.62
CA SER A 33 -0.55 6.66 -22.07
C SER A 33 -0.23 7.29 -23.43
N ASP A 34 1.04 7.54 -23.71
CA ASP A 34 1.49 8.05 -25.01
C ASP A 34 1.66 6.94 -26.07
N GLY A 35 1.49 5.66 -25.70
CA GLY A 35 1.63 4.52 -26.62
C GLY A 35 3.09 4.13 -26.91
N HIS A 36 4.03 4.55 -26.07
CA HIS A 36 5.48 4.36 -26.21
C HIS A 36 6.06 3.32 -25.23
N LEU A 37 5.25 2.38 -24.74
CA LEU A 37 5.66 1.39 -23.73
C LEU A 37 6.94 0.62 -24.08
N ILE A 38 7.18 0.35 -25.36
CA ILE A 38 8.37 -0.38 -25.85
C ILE A 38 9.69 0.38 -25.63
N GLU A 39 9.63 1.69 -25.36
CA GLU A 39 10.81 2.52 -25.07
C GLU A 39 11.27 2.36 -23.62
N ALA A 40 10.35 1.97 -22.73
CA ALA A 40 10.61 1.79 -21.31
C ALA A 40 11.03 0.37 -20.93
N THR A 41 10.63 -0.63 -21.73
CA THR A 41 10.78 -2.05 -21.38
C THR A 41 10.87 -2.93 -22.63
N ASP A 42 11.53 -4.08 -22.49
CA ASP A 42 11.60 -5.14 -23.50
C ASP A 42 10.44 -6.15 -23.40
N GLN A 43 9.57 -6.01 -22.40
CA GLN A 43 8.40 -6.85 -22.20
C GLN A 43 7.25 -6.50 -23.14
N ARG A 44 6.42 -7.48 -23.48
CA ARG A 44 5.20 -7.24 -24.26
C ARG A 44 4.16 -6.51 -23.39
N PRO A 45 3.25 -5.72 -23.99
CA PRO A 45 2.22 -5.00 -23.23
C PRO A 45 1.41 -5.89 -22.27
N GLY A 46 1.02 -7.09 -22.70
CA GLY A 46 0.28 -8.02 -21.84
C GLY A 46 1.07 -8.54 -20.63
N GLU A 47 2.41 -8.60 -20.72
CA GLU A 47 3.27 -8.99 -19.60
C GLU A 47 3.36 -7.86 -18.57
N ILE A 48 3.47 -6.61 -19.03
CA ILE A 48 3.40 -5.43 -18.16
C ILE A 48 2.04 -5.33 -17.47
N VAL A 49 0.94 -5.57 -18.20
CA VAL A 49 -0.40 -5.61 -17.60
C VAL A 49 -0.47 -6.66 -16.49
N GLY A 50 0.01 -7.88 -16.72
CA GLY A 50 0.01 -8.92 -15.68
C GLY A 50 0.82 -8.52 -14.43
N TRP A 51 1.99 -7.90 -14.60
CA TRP A 51 2.75 -7.36 -13.46
C TRP A 51 1.99 -6.27 -12.71
N LEU A 52 1.31 -5.36 -13.42
CA LEU A 52 0.52 -4.29 -12.80
C LEU A 52 -0.69 -4.85 -12.04
N GLU A 53 -1.34 -5.90 -12.55
CA GLU A 53 -2.43 -6.60 -11.87
C GLU A 53 -1.94 -7.27 -10.57
N ASP A 54 -0.81 -7.97 -10.60
CA ASP A 54 -0.21 -8.60 -9.41
C ASP A 54 0.19 -7.56 -8.35
N ILE A 55 0.74 -6.42 -8.79
CA ILE A 55 1.09 -5.29 -7.93
C ILE A 55 -0.17 -4.68 -7.32
N LEU A 56 -1.21 -4.43 -8.12
CA LEU A 56 -2.48 -3.89 -7.64
C LEU A 56 -3.09 -4.79 -6.58
N PHE A 57 -3.17 -6.10 -6.85
CA PHE A 57 -3.65 -7.09 -5.88
C PHE A 57 -2.87 -7.03 -4.57
N THR A 58 -1.53 -6.97 -4.65
CA THR A 58 -0.67 -6.89 -3.46
C THR A 58 -0.91 -5.59 -2.67
N ILE A 59 -1.10 -4.46 -3.35
CA ILE A 59 -1.40 -3.17 -2.71
C ILE A 59 -2.76 -3.24 -2.01
N GLU A 60 -3.78 -3.75 -2.67
CA GLU A 60 -5.13 -3.91 -2.11
C GLU A 60 -5.12 -4.80 -0.86
N GLU A 61 -4.44 -5.95 -0.92
CA GLU A 61 -4.30 -6.83 0.23
C GLU A 61 -3.51 -6.18 1.37
N THR A 62 -2.44 -5.43 1.06
CA THR A 62 -1.65 -4.72 2.07
C THR A 62 -2.49 -3.68 2.80
N ILE A 63 -3.29 -2.90 2.07
CA ILE A 63 -4.22 -1.91 2.66
C ILE A 63 -5.25 -2.62 3.55
N ARG A 64 -5.87 -3.69 3.03
CA ARG A 64 -6.84 -4.50 3.78
C ARG A 64 -6.26 -5.03 5.09
N GLU A 65 -5.00 -5.48 5.07
CA GLU A 65 -4.30 -5.96 6.26
C GLU A 65 -3.99 -4.84 7.25
N ILE A 66 -3.49 -3.69 6.79
CA ILE A 66 -3.27 -2.51 7.65
C ILE A 66 -4.59 -2.12 8.33
N ASP A 67 -5.67 -1.96 7.57
CA ASP A 67 -6.97 -1.58 8.12
C ASP A 67 -7.50 -2.63 9.12
N ALA A 68 -7.35 -3.91 8.81
CA ALA A 68 -7.76 -5.00 9.70
C ALA A 68 -6.97 -5.02 11.01
N HIS A 69 -5.67 -4.69 10.98
CA HIS A 69 -4.81 -4.67 12.17
C HIS A 69 -4.98 -3.39 13.00
N GLU A 70 -5.14 -2.22 12.37
CA GLU A 70 -5.38 -0.95 13.07
C GLU A 70 -6.79 -0.89 13.69
N THR A 71 -7.81 -1.39 12.97
CA THR A 71 -9.19 -1.45 13.50
C THR A 71 -9.29 -2.45 14.66
N ARG A 72 -8.59 -3.59 14.59
CA ARG A 72 -8.52 -4.54 15.71
C ARG A 72 -7.69 -3.99 16.88
N GLY A 73 -6.68 -3.17 16.63
CA GLY A 73 -5.89 -2.50 17.66
C GLY A 73 -6.72 -1.52 18.52
N ALA A 74 -7.66 -0.81 17.89
CA ALA A 74 -8.59 0.10 18.59
C ALA A 74 -9.62 -0.63 19.48
N ALA A 75 -9.96 -1.88 19.18
CA ALA A 75 -10.96 -2.65 19.93
C ALA A 75 -10.49 -3.09 21.34
N TRP A 76 -9.18 -3.17 21.59
CA TRP A 76 -8.63 -3.56 22.89
C TRP A 76 -8.48 -2.40 23.89
N LEU A 77 -8.65 -1.16 23.44
CA LEU A 77 -8.54 0.04 24.29
C LEU A 77 -9.84 0.40 25.02
N ASN A 78 -10.87 -0.44 24.98
CA ASN A 78 -12.10 -0.18 25.72
C ASN A 78 -12.56 -1.29 26.67
N PRO A 79 -11.89 -1.47 27.83
CA PRO A 79 -12.48 -2.11 28.99
C PRO A 79 -13.11 -1.13 29.99
N ILE A 80 -13.11 0.19 29.73
CA ILE A 80 -13.58 1.20 30.71
C ILE A 80 -15.07 1.56 30.52
N ILE A 81 -15.61 1.52 29.29
CA ILE A 81 -17.01 1.93 29.05
C ILE A 81 -18.03 0.89 29.55
N THR A 82 -17.66 -0.39 29.71
CA THR A 82 -18.63 -1.41 30.14
C THR A 82 -19.01 -1.32 31.63
N THR A 83 -18.14 -0.76 32.47
CA THR A 83 -18.36 -0.71 33.92
C THR A 83 -19.23 0.49 34.36
N GLU A 84 -19.19 1.61 33.62
CA GLU A 84 -19.98 2.81 33.96
C GLU A 84 -21.47 2.67 33.59
N ILE A 85 -21.82 1.82 32.62
CA ILE A 85 -23.21 1.59 32.22
C ILE A 85 -23.93 0.70 33.25
N GLN A 86 -23.29 -0.34 33.77
CA GLN A 86 -23.89 -1.21 34.80
C GLN A 86 -24.03 -0.50 36.16
N ALA A 87 -23.09 0.36 36.55
CA ALA A 87 -23.16 1.09 37.81
C ALA A 87 -24.26 2.16 37.86
N LYS A 88 -24.71 2.67 36.69
CA LYS A 88 -25.80 3.64 36.60
C LYS A 88 -27.18 2.99 36.65
N GLU A 89 -27.33 1.76 36.15
CA GLU A 89 -28.61 1.03 36.19
C GLU A 89 -28.95 0.47 37.58
N GLU A 90 -27.96 0.13 38.41
CA GLU A 90 -28.18 -0.33 39.79
C GLU A 90 -28.47 0.81 40.79
N MET A 91 -28.20 2.07 40.43
CA MET A 91 -28.54 3.24 41.25
C MET A 91 -29.92 3.83 40.95
N GLU A 92 -30.56 3.41 39.86
CA GLU A 92 -31.89 3.86 39.41
C GLU A 92 -32.99 2.78 39.54
N SER A 93 -32.68 1.63 40.16
CA SER A 93 -33.63 0.60 40.61
C SER A 93 -33.77 0.56 42.13
#